data_AF-A0A2D5J7P0-F1
#
_entry.id   AF-A0A2D5J7P0-F1
#
_cell.length_a   1.000
_cell.length_b   1.000
_cell.length_c   1.000
_cell.angle_alpha   90.00
_cell.angle_beta   90.00
_cell.angle_gamma   90.00
#
_symmetry.space_group_name_H-M   'P 1'
#
loop_
_entity.id
_entity.type
_entity.pdbx_description
1 polymer ?
#
loop_
_entity_poly.entity_id
_entity_poly.type
_entity_poly.pdbx_seq_one_letter_code
_entity_poly.pdbx_strand_id
1 'polypeptide(L)'
;MQGQQLSLFDALRSPPIVVPVQPNGEVIQGDPDEFHFLPHPRLAWHRGEIELHQHTDGGWMWSTSAHVGDWGYGYRVGPKWGKFAECRDDALHYAVEEIVARLTGRRDQKAAAEVIAWARGLQ
;
A
#
# COMPACT_ATOMS: atom_id res chain seq x y z
N MET A 1 26.09 6.24 15.72
CA MET A 1 25.05 5.43 16.36
C MET A 1 23.87 6.33 16.67
N GLN A 2 22.86 6.33 15.81
CA GLN A 2 21.69 7.20 15.92
C GLN A 2 20.43 6.34 15.82
N GLY A 3 19.67 6.32 16.91
CA GLY A 3 18.21 6.23 16.92
C GLY A 3 17.56 4.91 16.54
N GLN A 4 17.74 3.85 17.34
CA GLN A 4 16.79 2.73 17.40
C GLN A 4 15.52 3.13 18.15
N GLN A 5 14.82 4.16 17.68
CA GLN A 5 13.42 4.36 18.02
C GLN A 5 12.60 3.83 16.83
N LEU A 6 12.74 2.53 16.57
CA LEU A 6 11.67 1.80 15.90
C LEU A 6 10.47 1.94 16.84
N SER A 7 9.45 2.61 16.34
CA SER A 7 8.40 3.25 17.13
C SER A 7 7.74 2.20 18.04
N LEU A 8 7.60 2.51 19.33
CA LEU A 8 6.84 1.67 20.28
C LEU A 8 5.43 1.34 19.74
N PHE A 9 4.88 2.21 18.89
CA PHE A 9 3.60 2.00 18.22
C PHE A 9 3.68 0.97 17.08
N ASP A 10 4.83 0.77 16.43
CA ASP A 10 5.00 -0.31 15.45
C ASP A 10 5.00 -1.68 16.15
N ALA A 11 5.51 -1.75 17.39
CA ALA A 11 5.48 -2.96 18.21
C ALA A 11 4.08 -3.34 18.72
N LEU A 12 3.11 -2.42 18.64
CA LEU A 12 1.71 -2.68 18.99
C LEU A 12 0.88 -3.15 17.80
N ARG A 13 1.43 -3.18 16.59
CA ARG A 13 0.70 -3.62 15.38
C ARG A 13 0.72 -5.13 15.27
N SER A 14 -0.43 -5.70 14.93
CA SER A 14 -0.51 -7.12 14.60
C SER A 14 0.18 -7.37 13.27
N PRO A 15 1.09 -8.35 13.17
CA PRO A 15 1.81 -8.63 11.92
C PRO A 15 0.85 -8.94 10.77
N PRO A 16 1.25 -8.69 9.51
CA PRO A 16 0.41 -9.01 8.38
C PRO A 16 0.17 -10.52 8.30
N ILE A 17 -1.08 -10.91 8.07
CA ILE A 17 -1.47 -12.29 7.82
C ILE A 17 -1.17 -12.57 6.34
N VAL A 18 -0.14 -13.37 6.10
CA VAL A 18 0.32 -13.73 4.75
C VAL A 18 -0.19 -15.12 4.40
N VAL A 19 -0.96 -15.20 3.31
CA VAL A 19 -1.42 -16.47 2.72
C VAL A 19 -0.83 -16.64 1.32
N PRO A 20 -0.78 -17.86 0.76
CA PRO A 20 -0.23 -18.08 -0.57
C PRO A 20 -0.97 -17.26 -1.65
N VAL A 21 -0.21 -16.59 -2.51
CA VAL A 21 -0.76 -15.91 -3.69
C VAL A 21 -1.47 -16.92 -4.58
N GLN A 22 -2.67 -16.57 -5.04
CA GLN A 22 -3.43 -17.33 -6.02
C GLN A 22 -3.36 -16.61 -7.38
N PRO A 23 -2.48 -17.00 -8.32
CA PRO A 23 -2.27 -16.23 -9.56
C PRO A 23 -3.55 -16.02 -10.38
N ASN A 24 -4.45 -17.01 -10.38
CA ASN A 24 -5.74 -16.98 -11.07
C ASN A 24 -6.91 -16.66 -10.14
N GLY A 25 -6.64 -16.25 -8.90
CA GLY A 25 -7.67 -15.86 -7.93
C GLY A 25 -8.33 -14.52 -8.27
N GLU A 26 -9.38 -14.21 -7.53
CA GLU A 26 -10.23 -13.05 -7.76
C GLU A 26 -9.65 -11.75 -7.17
N VAL A 27 -9.97 -10.64 -7.82
CA VAL A 27 -9.84 -9.29 -7.27
C VAL A 27 -11.22 -8.71 -7.04
N ILE A 28 -11.31 -7.71 -6.18
CA ILE A 28 -12.56 -6.97 -5.95
C ILE A 28 -12.95 -6.29 -7.27
N GLN A 29 -14.17 -6.59 -7.74
CA GLN A 29 -14.68 -6.04 -8.99
C GLN A 29 -15.31 -4.66 -8.80
N GLY A 30 -15.88 -4.39 -7.62
CA GLY A 30 -16.49 -3.12 -7.26
C GLY A 30 -15.50 -2.10 -6.68
N ASP A 31 -16.06 -1.13 -5.97
CA ASP A 31 -15.28 -0.11 -5.26
C ASP A 31 -14.65 -0.70 -4.00
N PRO A 32 -13.39 -0.35 -3.69
CA PRO A 32 -12.81 -0.66 -2.39
C PRO A 32 -13.54 0.12 -1.29
N ASP A 33 -13.43 -0.35 -0.04
CA ASP A 33 -14.02 0.37 1.10
C ASP A 33 -13.31 1.72 1.32
N GLU A 34 -12.01 1.78 1.01
CA GLU A 34 -11.27 3.03 0.99
C GLU A 34 -10.34 3.14 -0.21
N PHE A 35 -10.22 4.37 -0.71
CA PHE A 35 -9.33 4.72 -1.81
C PHE A 35 -8.57 6.00 -1.49
N HIS A 36 -7.25 5.90 -1.44
CA HIS A 36 -6.35 7.03 -1.25
C HIS A 36 -5.54 7.20 -2.53
N PHE A 37 -5.47 8.42 -3.06
CA PHE A 37 -4.69 8.67 -4.28
C PHE A 37 -3.92 9.99 -4.24
N LEU A 38 -2.78 9.99 -4.93
CA LEU A 38 -1.99 11.17 -5.27
C LEU A 38 -2.21 11.47 -6.75
N PRO A 39 -2.86 12.59 -7.13
CA PRO A 39 -3.10 12.90 -8.54
C PRO A 39 -1.79 13.08 -9.31
N HIS A 40 -1.77 12.63 -10.58
CA HIS A 40 -0.64 12.92 -11.46
C HIS A 40 -0.83 14.30 -12.10
N PRO A 41 0.18 15.20 -12.10
CA PRO A 41 0.03 16.58 -12.57
C PRO A 41 -0.19 16.72 -14.09
N ARG A 42 -0.07 15.63 -14.86
CA ARG A 42 -0.09 15.66 -16.34
C ARG A 42 -0.84 14.50 -17.00
N LEU A 43 -1.07 13.42 -16.28
CA LEU A 43 -1.56 12.17 -16.85
C LEU A 43 -2.90 11.84 -16.21
N ALA A 44 -3.73 11.07 -16.92
CA ALA A 44 -5.07 10.73 -16.45
C ALA A 44 -5.06 9.71 -15.30
N TRP A 45 -4.00 8.91 -15.17
CA TRP A 45 -3.81 8.00 -14.04
C TRP A 45 -3.22 8.71 -12.83
N HIS A 46 -3.40 8.14 -11.63
CA HIS A 46 -2.82 8.69 -10.41
C HIS A 46 -1.33 8.36 -10.30
N ARG A 47 -0.59 9.19 -9.58
CA ARG A 47 0.83 9.01 -9.30
C ARG A 47 1.08 7.96 -8.22
N GLY A 48 0.16 7.83 -7.28
CA GLY A 48 0.16 6.79 -6.25
C GLY A 48 -1.28 6.47 -5.84
N GLU A 49 -1.55 5.20 -5.54
CA GLU A 49 -2.87 4.73 -5.10
C GLU A 49 -2.71 3.69 -4.00
N ILE A 50 -3.61 3.71 -3.02
CA ILE A 50 -3.82 2.66 -2.03
C ILE A 50 -5.32 2.35 -2.03
N GLU A 51 -5.66 1.08 -2.21
CA GLU A 51 -7.03 0.58 -1.98
C GLU A 51 -7.04 -0.27 -0.72
N LEU A 52 -8.02 -0.09 0.15
CA LEU A 52 -8.29 -0.98 1.29
C LEU A 52 -9.66 -1.61 1.14
N HIS A 53 -9.77 -2.89 1.46
CA HIS A 53 -11.06 -3.58 1.43
C HIS A 53 -11.16 -4.60 2.56
N GLN A 54 -12.30 -4.62 3.24
CA GLN A 54 -12.59 -5.64 4.24
C GLN A 54 -13.04 -6.92 3.55
N HIS A 55 -12.33 -8.01 3.82
CA HIS A 55 -12.70 -9.34 3.38
C HIS A 55 -13.89 -9.88 4.18
N THR A 56 -14.59 -10.87 3.64
CA THR A 56 -15.82 -11.42 4.23
C THR A 56 -15.59 -12.16 5.56
N ASP A 57 -14.35 -12.50 5.90
CA ASP A 57 -13.94 -13.05 7.20
C ASP A 57 -13.62 -11.98 8.26
N GLY A 58 -13.74 -10.70 7.90
CA GLY A 58 -13.47 -9.56 8.77
C GLY A 58 -12.05 -9.00 8.68
N GLY A 59 -11.12 -9.71 8.03
CA GLY A 59 -9.75 -9.24 7.80
C GLY A 59 -9.70 -8.10 6.77
N TRP A 60 -8.64 -7.30 6.80
CA TRP A 60 -8.45 -6.16 5.90
C TRP A 60 -7.37 -6.42 4.87
N MET A 61 -7.68 -6.24 3.60
CA MET A 61 -6.75 -6.38 2.48
C MET A 61 -6.32 -5.00 1.99
N TRP A 62 -5.16 -4.95 1.34
CA TRP A 62 -4.67 -3.73 0.69
C TRP A 62 -4.15 -3.96 -0.71
N SER A 63 -4.17 -2.91 -1.52
CA SER A 63 -3.42 -2.79 -2.76
C SER A 63 -2.63 -1.50 -2.82
N THR A 64 -1.65 -1.46 -3.73
CA THR A 64 -0.75 -0.33 -3.91
C THR A 64 -0.41 -0.19 -5.38
N SER A 65 -0.47 1.04 -5.89
CA SER A 65 -0.04 1.43 -7.23
C SER A 65 0.84 2.66 -7.15
N ALA A 66 1.84 2.76 -8.03
CA ALA A 66 2.63 3.98 -8.20
C ALA A 66 3.18 4.11 -9.61
N HIS A 67 3.30 5.35 -10.07
CA HIS A 67 3.89 5.71 -11.36
C HIS A 67 4.96 6.79 -11.17
N VAL A 68 6.23 6.44 -11.40
CA VAL A 68 7.40 7.31 -11.22
C VAL A 68 8.33 7.26 -12.44
N GLY A 69 8.45 8.39 -13.15
CA GLY A 69 9.20 8.44 -14.41
C GLY A 69 8.61 7.49 -15.45
N ASP A 70 9.44 6.64 -16.04
CA ASP A 70 9.05 5.60 -17.01
C ASP A 70 8.76 4.24 -16.35
N TRP A 71 8.69 4.20 -15.01
CA TRP A 71 8.47 2.98 -14.25
C TRP A 71 7.18 3.09 -13.42
N GLY A 72 6.48 1.98 -13.29
CA GLY A 72 5.33 1.91 -12.40
C GLY A 72 4.97 0.48 -12.05
N TYR A 73 4.04 0.35 -11.11
CA TYR A 73 3.41 -0.90 -10.74
C TYR A 73 2.02 -0.62 -10.21
N GLY A 74 1.17 -1.64 -10.22
CA GLY A 74 -0.15 -1.58 -9.63
C GLY A 74 -0.83 -2.93 -9.71
N TYR A 75 -1.76 -3.16 -8.79
CA TYR A 75 -2.67 -4.29 -8.80
C TYR A 75 -3.92 -3.87 -8.03
N ARG A 76 -5.07 -4.47 -8.37
CA ARG A 76 -6.33 -4.23 -7.65
C ARG A 76 -6.37 -5.03 -6.36
N VAL A 77 -7.00 -4.50 -5.32
CA VAL A 77 -7.19 -5.19 -4.05
C VAL A 77 -7.98 -6.48 -4.24
N GLY A 78 -7.63 -7.51 -3.47
CA GLY A 78 -8.32 -8.79 -3.52
C GLY A 78 -7.59 -9.90 -2.79
N PRO A 79 -8.34 -10.96 -2.43
CA PRO A 79 -7.81 -12.06 -1.62
C PRO A 79 -6.69 -12.83 -2.32
N LYS A 80 -6.65 -12.77 -3.65
CA LYS A 80 -5.64 -13.46 -4.45
C LYS A 80 -4.19 -13.09 -4.12
N TRP A 81 -3.95 -11.90 -3.58
CA TRP A 81 -2.60 -11.43 -3.26
C TRP A 81 -2.10 -11.94 -1.92
N GLY A 82 -2.99 -12.50 -1.11
CA GLY A 82 -2.66 -13.14 0.14
C GLY A 82 -2.13 -12.20 1.22
N LYS A 83 -2.63 -10.96 1.23
CA LYS A 83 -2.18 -9.89 2.11
C LYS A 83 -3.33 -9.37 2.93
N PHE A 84 -3.29 -9.68 4.23
CA PHE A 84 -4.36 -9.37 5.17
C PHE A 84 -3.78 -8.74 6.44
N ALA A 85 -4.59 -7.93 7.11
CA ALA A 85 -4.34 -7.36 8.43
C ALA A 85 -5.58 -7.56 9.30
N GLU A 86 -5.41 -7.60 10.62
CA GLU A 86 -6.53 -7.78 11.55
C GLU A 86 -7.47 -6.57 11.57
N CYS A 87 -6.94 -5.38 11.28
CA CYS A 87 -7.72 -4.15 11.26
C CYS A 87 -7.34 -3.23 10.11
N ARG A 88 -8.22 -2.24 9.86
CA ARG A 88 -8.07 -1.22 8.82
C ARG A 88 -6.76 -0.44 8.92
N ASP A 89 -6.39 -0.03 10.13
CA ASP A 89 -5.21 0.82 10.35
C ASP A 89 -3.90 0.07 10.09
N ASP A 90 -3.87 -1.23 10.39
CA ASP A 90 -2.72 -2.07 10.07
C ASP A 90 -2.65 -2.34 8.56
N ALA A 91 -3.78 -2.55 7.87
CA ALA A 91 -3.78 -2.66 6.41
C ALA A 91 -3.26 -1.37 5.75
N LEU A 92 -3.67 -0.19 6.22
CA LEU A 92 -3.11 1.07 5.74
C LEU A 92 -1.61 1.15 6.02
N HIS A 93 -1.17 0.76 7.21
CA HIS A 93 0.25 0.78 7.56
C HIS A 93 1.08 -0.11 6.64
N TYR A 94 0.63 -1.34 6.37
CA TYR A 94 1.33 -2.26 5.48
C TYR A 94 1.29 -1.81 4.01
N ALA A 95 0.21 -1.13 3.58
CA ALA A 95 0.17 -0.50 2.27
C ALA A 95 1.23 0.62 2.12
N VAL A 96 1.37 1.47 3.15
CA VAL A 96 2.40 2.52 3.18
C VAL A 96 3.81 1.92 3.17
N GLU A 97 4.07 0.92 4.00
CA GLU A 97 5.38 0.25 4.04
C GLU A 97 5.72 -0.44 2.72
N GLU A 98 4.74 -1.05 2.03
CA GLU A 98 4.93 -1.63 0.71
C GLU A 98 5.34 -0.57 -0.33
N ILE A 99 4.66 0.59 -0.35
CA ILE A 99 5.04 1.71 -1.24
C ILE A 99 6.45 2.17 -0.94
N VAL A 100 6.78 2.40 0.34
CA VAL A 100 8.10 2.86 0.77
C VAL A 100 9.16 1.85 0.36
N ALA A 101 8.96 0.56 0.61
CA ALA A 101 9.90 -0.49 0.27
C ALA A 101 10.17 -0.54 -1.25
N ARG A 102 9.11 -0.54 -2.07
CA ARG A 102 9.21 -0.60 -3.54
C ARG A 102 9.90 0.62 -4.14
N LEU A 103 9.73 1.80 -3.54
CA LEU A 103 10.30 3.05 -4.05
C LEU A 103 11.64 3.42 -3.41
N THR A 104 12.13 2.67 -2.40
CA THR A 104 13.35 3.02 -1.68
C THR A 104 14.58 3.09 -2.60
N GLY A 105 14.69 2.18 -3.58
CA GLY A 105 15.77 2.20 -4.57
C GLY A 105 15.62 3.27 -5.66
N ARG A 106 14.64 4.19 -5.55
CA ARG A 106 14.35 5.26 -6.52
C ARG A 106 14.16 6.63 -5.87
N ARG A 107 14.53 6.78 -4.59
CA ARG A 107 14.29 7.99 -3.78
C ARG A 107 14.95 9.25 -4.33
N ASP A 108 15.97 9.11 -5.17
CA ASP A 108 16.62 10.20 -5.90
C ASP A 108 15.70 10.82 -6.97
N GLN A 109 14.71 10.08 -7.45
CA GLN A 109 13.69 10.59 -8.36
C GLN A 109 12.65 11.41 -7.60
N LYS A 110 12.46 12.66 -8.02
CA LYS A 110 11.46 13.57 -7.43
C LYS A 110 10.07 12.93 -7.30
N ALA A 111 9.60 12.23 -8.33
CA ALA A 111 8.29 11.58 -8.31
C ALA A 111 8.19 10.48 -7.24
N ALA A 112 9.25 9.70 -7.03
CA ALA A 112 9.27 8.67 -5.99
C ALA A 112 9.31 9.28 -4.58
N ALA A 113 10.10 10.36 -4.40
CA ALA A 113 10.11 11.10 -3.15
C ALA A 113 8.73 11.69 -2.79
N GLU A 114 8.02 12.23 -3.79
CA GLU A 114 6.65 12.73 -3.62
C GLU A 114 5.65 11.64 -3.24
N VAL A 115 5.71 10.47 -3.88
CA VAL A 115 4.83 9.33 -3.54
C VAL A 115 5.14 8.82 -2.12
N ILE A 116 6.41 8.71 -1.74
CA ILE A 116 6.80 8.30 -0.38
C ILE A 116 6.31 9.30 0.66
N ALA A 117 6.47 10.61 0.39
CA ALA A 117 6.03 11.66 1.31
C ALA A 117 4.50 11.66 1.46
N TRP A 118 3.77 11.51 0.35
CA TRP A 118 2.32 11.36 0.35
C TRP A 118 1.88 10.13 1.16
N ALA A 119 2.43 8.94 0.89
CA ALA A 119 2.02 7.71 1.56
C ALA A 119 2.24 7.78 3.08
N ARG A 120 3.38 8.34 3.52
CA ARG A 120 3.65 8.55 4.95
C ARG A 120 2.73 9.58 5.62
N GLY A 121 2.20 10.52 4.85
CA GLY A 121 1.25 11.52 5.36
C GLY A 121 -0.17 10.97 5.58
N LEU A 122 -0.44 9.71 5.21
CA LEU A 122 -1.72 9.05 5.47
C LEU A 122 -1.82 8.44 6.88
N GLN A 123 -0.71 8.45 7.65
CA GLN A 123 -0.59 7.85 8.98
C GLN A 123 -0.42 8.90 10.08
#